data_AF-A0A382CJN3-F1
#
_entry.id   AF-A0A382CJN3-F1
#
_cell.length_a   1.000
_cell.length_b   1.000
_cell.length_c   1.000
_cell.angle_alpha   90.00
_cell.angle_beta   90.00
_cell.angle_gamma   90.00
#
_symmetry.space_group_name_H-M   'P 1'
#
loop_
_entity.id
_entity.type
_entity.pdbx_description
1 polymer ?
#
loop_
_entity_poly.entity_id
_entity_poly.type
_entity_poly.pdbx_seq_one_letter_code
_entity_poly.pdbx_strand_id
1 'polypeptide(L)'
;VHIDLSDKSSLQRGARTFVNYCLSCHSAAYMRYERMAADLDINEQLLRDNLMFAASKPGELMTVTMSEEGAKQWFGVVPPDLSLTARSHGPDWIYTYLRSFYRDESSATGWNNLLFPNVAMPHVLYRWQGSREAHFEDHDGAHQFAGFEEGAPGELSPGEYDAAVRDLTNFMVYLAEPAKMVRYKIGFWVMVFMGILTLLAYALKREYWRDVH
;
A
#
# COMPACT_ATOMS: atom_id res chain seq x y z
N VAL A 1 11.38 2.99 -2.99
CA VAL A 1 10.41 3.01 -4.11
C VAL A 1 9.88 4.43 -4.29
N HIS A 2 9.76 4.91 -5.53
CA HIS A 2 9.16 6.23 -5.80
C HIS A 2 7.63 6.13 -5.80
N ILE A 3 6.96 7.00 -5.03
CA ILE A 3 5.50 7.03 -4.88
C ILE A 3 4.98 8.35 -5.45
N ASP A 4 4.05 8.26 -6.39
CA ASP A 4 3.41 9.40 -7.04
C ASP A 4 1.88 9.28 -6.97
N LEU A 5 1.27 10.02 -6.03
CA LEU A 5 -0.19 10.02 -5.85
C LEU A 5 -0.94 10.88 -6.88
N SER A 6 -0.22 11.57 -7.77
CA SER A 6 -0.81 12.30 -8.89
C SER A 6 -1.00 11.42 -10.13
N ASP A 7 -0.26 10.31 -10.25
CA ASP A 7 -0.42 9.33 -11.32
C ASP A 7 -1.68 8.48 -11.11
N LYS A 8 -2.81 8.97 -11.64
CA LYS A 8 -4.11 8.28 -11.57
C LYS A 8 -4.08 6.91 -12.25
N SER A 9 -3.33 6.75 -13.33
CA SER A 9 -3.25 5.46 -14.02
C SER A 9 -2.53 4.41 -13.17
N SER A 10 -1.46 4.79 -12.47
CA SER A 10 -0.80 3.93 -11.47
C SER A 10 -1.76 3.56 -10.34
N LEU A 11 -2.47 4.53 -9.78
CA LEU A 11 -3.45 4.28 -8.71
C LEU A 11 -4.59 3.36 -9.16
N GLN A 12 -5.10 3.51 -10.38
CA GLN A 12 -6.14 2.64 -10.94
C GLN A 12 -5.63 1.20 -11.14
N ARG A 13 -4.41 1.01 -11.65
CA ARG A 13 -3.80 -0.33 -11.77
C ARG A 13 -3.58 -0.95 -10.40
N GLY A 14 -3.10 -0.18 -9.43
CA GLY A 14 -2.94 -0.64 -8.05
C GLY A 14 -4.27 -0.99 -7.38
N ALA A 15 -5.32 -0.20 -7.60
CA ALA A 15 -6.68 -0.49 -7.10
C ALA A 15 -7.21 -1.81 -7.67
N ARG A 16 -7.04 -2.02 -8.98
CA ARG A 16 -7.39 -3.28 -9.64
C ARG A 16 -6.63 -4.44 -9.00
N THR A 17 -5.33 -4.34 -8.82
CA THR A 17 -4.53 -5.41 -8.19
C THR A 17 -4.99 -5.67 -6.76
N PHE A 18 -5.19 -4.63 -5.95
CA PHE A 18 -5.64 -4.76 -4.56
C PHE A 18 -6.98 -5.48 -4.47
N VAL A 19 -7.97 -5.07 -5.25
CA VAL A 19 -9.30 -5.69 -5.22
C VAL A 19 -9.25 -7.16 -5.66
N ASN A 20 -8.46 -7.48 -6.69
CA ASN A 20 -8.43 -8.84 -7.25
C ASN A 20 -7.56 -9.83 -6.43
N TYR A 21 -6.51 -9.35 -5.75
CA TYR A 21 -5.55 -10.23 -5.07
C TYR A 21 -5.50 -10.07 -3.55
N CYS A 22 -5.87 -8.91 -3.01
CA CYS A 22 -5.74 -8.61 -1.58
C CYS A 22 -7.09 -8.64 -0.88
N LEU A 23 -8.13 -8.04 -1.48
CA LEU A 23 -9.42 -7.79 -0.82
C LEU A 23 -10.22 -9.06 -0.46
N SER A 24 -9.85 -10.21 -1.01
CA SER A 24 -10.43 -11.49 -0.61
C SER A 24 -10.00 -11.93 0.80
N CYS A 25 -8.82 -11.51 1.25
CA CYS A 25 -8.26 -11.87 2.56
C CYS A 25 -8.12 -10.67 3.51
N HIS A 26 -7.81 -9.50 2.95
CA HIS A 26 -7.52 -8.29 3.70
C HIS A 26 -8.59 -7.23 3.48
N SER A 27 -9.13 -6.69 4.57
CA SER A 27 -10.03 -5.54 4.48
C SER A 27 -9.26 -4.24 4.21
N ALA A 28 -9.96 -3.26 3.66
CA ALA A 28 -9.61 -1.85 3.73
C ALA A 28 -10.81 -1.10 4.33
N ALA A 29 -11.16 -1.46 5.55
CA ALA A 29 -12.41 -1.10 6.21
C ALA A 29 -12.61 0.41 6.44
N TYR A 30 -11.59 1.25 6.24
CA TYR A 30 -11.74 2.71 6.31
C TYR A 30 -11.93 3.40 4.95
N MET A 31 -11.94 2.63 3.86
CA MET A 31 -12.15 3.14 2.51
C MET A 31 -13.51 2.75 1.95
N ARG A 32 -14.22 3.72 1.35
CA ARG A 32 -15.45 3.50 0.57
C ARG A 32 -15.13 3.40 -0.91
N TYR A 33 -15.83 2.51 -1.63
CA TYR A 33 -15.65 2.34 -3.08
C TYR A 33 -15.89 3.64 -3.86
N GLU A 34 -16.96 4.36 -3.54
CA GLU A 34 -17.32 5.63 -4.16
C GLU A 34 -16.23 6.69 -3.98
N ARG A 35 -15.64 6.77 -2.78
CA ARG A 35 -14.58 7.75 -2.50
C ARG A 35 -13.33 7.46 -3.33
N MET A 36 -12.91 6.20 -3.37
CA MET A 36 -11.83 5.76 -4.23
C MET A 36 -12.14 6.10 -5.69
N ALA A 37 -13.32 5.75 -6.17
CA ALA A 37 -13.68 5.95 -7.57
C ALA A 37 -13.64 7.43 -7.97
N ALA A 38 -14.23 8.30 -7.14
CA ALA A 38 -14.21 9.74 -7.36
C ALA A 38 -12.79 10.33 -7.34
N ASP A 39 -11.95 9.90 -6.40
CA ASP A 39 -10.57 10.39 -6.31
C ASP A 39 -9.68 9.85 -7.45
N LEU A 40 -9.98 8.67 -8.00
CA LEU A 40 -9.18 8.01 -9.04
C LEU A 40 -9.75 8.23 -10.45
N ASP A 41 -10.76 9.09 -10.62
CA ASP A 41 -11.46 9.33 -11.89
C ASP A 41 -12.01 8.05 -12.54
N ILE A 42 -12.48 7.10 -11.71
CA ILE A 42 -13.15 5.88 -12.16
C ILE A 42 -14.65 6.16 -12.21
N ASN A 43 -15.26 6.02 -13.39
CA ASN A 43 -16.71 6.18 -13.51
C ASN A 43 -17.46 5.05 -12.80
N GLU A 44 -18.72 5.32 -12.43
CA GLU A 44 -19.53 4.39 -11.64
C GLU A 44 -19.75 3.03 -12.33
N GLN A 45 -19.87 3.00 -13.66
CA GLN A 45 -20.06 1.77 -14.40
C GLN A 45 -18.82 0.86 -14.27
N LEU A 46 -17.63 1.40 -14.52
CA LEU A 46 -16.37 0.66 -14.37
C LEU A 46 -16.14 0.19 -12.94
N LEU A 47 -16.48 1.03 -11.95
CA LEU A 47 -16.40 0.68 -10.53
C LEU A 47 -17.25 -0.57 -10.23
N ARG A 48 -18.51 -0.57 -10.66
CA ARG A 48 -19.45 -1.67 -10.42
C ARG A 48 -19.04 -2.94 -11.13
N ASP A 49 -18.64 -2.83 -12.39
CA ASP A 49 -18.35 -3.98 -13.23
C ASP A 49 -17.03 -4.68 -12.86
N ASN A 50 -16.05 -3.94 -12.31
CA ASN A 50 -14.67 -4.45 -12.19
C ASN A 50 -14.08 -4.40 -10.78
N LEU A 51 -14.66 -3.67 -9.84
CA LEU A 51 -14.04 -3.44 -8.52
C LEU A 51 -14.96 -3.78 -7.34
N MET A 52 -16.28 -3.77 -7.51
CA MET A 52 -17.24 -4.02 -6.43
C MET A 52 -17.71 -5.49 -6.38
N PHE A 53 -16.77 -6.44 -6.30
CA PHE A 53 -17.14 -7.85 -6.21
C PHE A 53 -17.76 -8.25 -4.86
N ALA A 54 -17.41 -7.52 -3.80
CA ALA A 54 -17.84 -7.78 -2.42
C ALA A 54 -18.84 -6.75 -1.88
N ALA A 55 -19.38 -5.86 -2.73
CA ALA A 55 -20.25 -4.77 -2.33
C ALA A 55 -21.41 -4.56 -3.31
N SER A 56 -22.57 -4.17 -2.81
CA SER A 56 -23.77 -3.92 -3.63
C SER A 56 -23.93 -2.44 -4.03
N LYS A 57 -23.49 -1.53 -3.16
CA LYS A 57 -23.63 -0.08 -3.30
C LYS A 57 -22.24 0.59 -3.24
N PRO A 58 -21.98 1.62 -4.07
CA PRO A 58 -20.70 2.31 -4.08
C PRO A 58 -20.31 2.93 -2.73
N GLY A 59 -21.29 3.31 -1.92
CA GLY A 59 -21.05 3.86 -0.60
C GLY A 59 -20.54 2.85 0.43
N GLU A 60 -20.52 1.54 0.15
CA GLU A 60 -20.06 0.52 1.09
C GLU A 60 -18.53 0.56 1.30
N LEU A 61 -18.11 0.01 2.44
CA LEU A 61 -16.70 -0.12 2.79
C LEU A 61 -16.09 -1.36 2.13
N MET A 62 -14.78 -1.34 1.92
CA MET A 62 -14.03 -2.49 1.41
C MET A 62 -13.77 -3.49 2.54
N THR A 63 -14.71 -4.41 2.77
CA THR A 63 -14.61 -5.45 3.80
C THR A 63 -14.52 -6.84 3.19
N VAL A 64 -13.79 -7.73 3.86
CA VAL A 64 -13.79 -9.16 3.53
C VAL A 64 -15.06 -9.83 4.07
N THR A 65 -15.48 -10.92 3.43
CA THR A 65 -16.61 -11.75 3.89
C THR A 65 -16.16 -12.91 4.79
N MET A 66 -14.85 -13.16 4.89
CA MET A 66 -14.27 -14.22 5.71
C MET A 66 -14.43 -13.92 7.21
N SER A 67 -14.92 -14.90 7.99
CA SER A 67 -14.99 -14.80 9.44
C SER A 67 -13.62 -14.98 10.10
N GLU A 68 -13.46 -14.46 11.32
CA GLU A 68 -12.22 -14.61 12.08
C GLU A 68 -11.93 -16.08 12.42
N GLU A 69 -12.95 -16.88 12.72
CA GLU A 69 -12.81 -18.31 12.99
C GLU A 69 -12.30 -19.05 11.76
N GLY A 70 -12.87 -18.77 10.59
CA GLY A 70 -12.42 -19.35 9.32
C GLY A 70 -10.98 -18.94 8.99
N ALA A 71 -10.64 -17.67 9.20
CA ALA A 71 -9.30 -17.16 8.98
C ALA A 71 -8.26 -17.86 9.86
N LYS A 72 -8.55 -18.03 11.16
CA LYS A 72 -7.68 -18.79 12.09
C LYS A 72 -7.55 -20.25 11.70
N GLN A 73 -8.63 -20.87 11.21
CA GLN A 73 -8.59 -22.27 10.78
C GLN A 73 -7.76 -22.48 9.51
N TRP A 74 -7.84 -21.57 8.54
CA TRP A 74 -7.16 -21.73 7.24
C TRP A 74 -5.74 -21.17 7.22
N PHE A 75 -5.48 -20.06 7.92
CA PHE A 75 -4.20 -19.34 7.88
C PHE A 75 -3.47 -19.33 9.23
N GLY A 76 -4.07 -19.85 10.29
CA GLY A 76 -3.50 -19.79 11.66
C GLY A 76 -3.60 -18.42 12.33
N VAL A 77 -3.89 -17.36 11.57
CA VAL A 77 -4.02 -15.98 12.04
C VAL A 77 -5.07 -15.24 11.23
N VAL A 78 -5.69 -14.22 11.83
CA VAL A 78 -6.60 -13.32 11.11
C VAL A 78 -5.76 -12.35 10.27
N PRO A 79 -5.94 -12.30 8.93
CA PRO A 79 -5.25 -11.30 8.11
C PRO A 79 -5.55 -9.88 8.59
N PRO A 80 -4.54 -9.01 8.73
CA PRO A 80 -4.75 -7.64 9.18
C PRO A 80 -5.53 -6.82 8.16
N ASP A 81 -6.26 -5.82 8.65
CA ASP A 81 -6.80 -4.75 7.82
C ASP A 81 -5.65 -3.90 7.24
N LEU A 82 -5.73 -3.58 5.95
CA LEU A 82 -4.68 -2.88 5.21
C LEU A 82 -4.94 -1.39 5.04
N SER A 83 -6.00 -0.83 5.62
CA SER A 83 -6.38 0.58 5.44
C SER A 83 -5.24 1.53 5.80
N LEU A 84 -4.43 1.19 6.82
CA LEU A 84 -3.38 2.07 7.34
C LEU A 84 -1.97 1.47 7.27
N THR A 85 -1.78 0.33 6.61
CA THR A 85 -0.48 -0.36 6.56
C THR A 85 0.63 0.51 5.96
N ALA A 86 0.33 1.28 4.92
CA ALA A 86 1.31 2.18 4.32
C ALA A 86 1.70 3.35 5.24
N ARG A 87 0.86 3.69 6.23
CA ARG A 87 1.17 4.69 7.25
C ARG A 87 1.98 4.11 8.41
N SER A 88 1.74 2.86 8.81
CA SER A 88 2.46 2.22 9.91
C SER A 88 3.84 1.70 9.50
N HIS A 89 3.95 1.09 8.32
CA HIS A 89 5.20 0.46 7.84
C HIS A 89 5.95 1.27 6.79
N GLY A 90 5.27 2.19 6.10
CA GLY A 90 5.84 2.94 4.99
C GLY A 90 5.80 2.18 3.65
N PRO A 91 5.98 2.90 2.52
CA PRO A 91 5.89 2.32 1.19
C PRO A 91 7.02 1.34 0.86
N ASP A 92 8.24 1.62 1.33
CA ASP A 92 9.41 0.76 1.07
C ASP A 92 9.25 -0.62 1.70
N TRP A 93 8.64 -0.69 2.88
CA TRP A 93 8.35 -1.95 3.54
C TRP A 93 7.35 -2.79 2.74
N ILE A 94 6.23 -2.21 2.28
CA ILE A 94 5.22 -2.92 1.47
C ILE A 94 5.84 -3.41 0.16
N TYR A 95 6.54 -2.52 -0.54
CA TYR A 95 7.19 -2.83 -1.82
C TYR A 95 8.23 -3.94 -1.66
N THR A 96 9.00 -3.91 -0.58
CA THR A 96 10.01 -4.95 -0.30
C THR A 96 9.36 -6.24 0.13
N TYR A 97 8.36 -6.20 1.02
CA TYR A 97 7.61 -7.37 1.50
C TYR A 97 7.04 -8.17 0.33
N LEU A 98 6.31 -7.52 -0.59
CA LEU A 98 5.71 -8.20 -1.75
C LEU A 98 6.76 -8.79 -2.70
N ARG A 99 7.93 -8.18 -2.79
CA ARG A 99 9.06 -8.64 -3.62
C ARG A 99 10.04 -9.55 -2.87
N SER A 100 9.76 -9.99 -1.65
CA SER A 100 10.69 -10.80 -0.86
C SER A 100 10.18 -12.22 -0.60
N PHE A 101 9.11 -12.62 -1.29
CA PHE A 101 8.61 -13.99 -1.24
C PHE A 101 9.55 -14.95 -1.99
N TYR A 102 9.69 -16.16 -1.44
CA TYR A 102 10.44 -17.26 -2.04
C TYR A 102 9.79 -18.59 -1.65
N ARG A 103 10.08 -19.65 -2.42
CA ARG A 103 9.59 -21.01 -2.16
C ARG A 103 10.28 -21.60 -0.95
N ASP A 104 9.47 -22.17 -0.08
CA ASP A 104 9.92 -22.85 1.12
C ASP A 104 8.92 -23.96 1.44
N GLU A 105 9.26 -25.20 1.09
CA GLU A 105 8.39 -26.36 1.30
C GLU A 105 8.21 -26.70 2.78
N SER A 106 9.07 -26.19 3.66
CA SER A 106 8.92 -26.37 5.12
C SER A 106 7.83 -25.47 5.71
N SER A 107 7.43 -24.43 4.99
CA SER A 107 6.38 -23.50 5.41
C SER A 107 4.98 -24.07 5.16
N ALA A 108 4.02 -23.67 6.00
CA ALA A 108 2.63 -24.12 5.89
C ALA A 108 1.97 -23.79 4.54
N THR A 109 2.42 -22.73 3.86
CA THR A 109 1.86 -22.30 2.57
C THR A 109 2.74 -22.70 1.37
N GLY A 110 3.91 -23.29 1.62
CA GLY A 110 4.93 -23.53 0.60
C GLY A 110 5.66 -22.25 0.14
N TRP A 111 5.50 -21.16 0.89
CA TRP A 111 6.12 -19.85 0.66
C TRP A 111 6.59 -19.22 1.96
N ASN A 112 7.70 -18.50 1.90
CA ASN A 112 8.23 -17.73 3.02
C ASN A 112 8.70 -16.35 2.53
N ASN A 113 9.15 -15.48 3.43
CA ASN A 113 9.51 -14.11 3.13
C ASN A 113 10.77 -13.67 3.87
N LEU A 114 11.70 -13.01 3.17
CA LEU A 114 12.95 -12.54 3.79
C LEU A 114 12.75 -11.42 4.81
N LEU A 115 11.78 -10.54 4.57
CA LEU A 115 11.51 -9.40 5.45
C LEU A 115 10.68 -9.81 6.67
N PHE A 116 9.84 -10.83 6.52
CA PHE A 116 9.00 -11.36 7.59
C PHE A 116 9.04 -12.89 7.60
N PRO A 117 10.05 -13.50 8.25
CA PRO A 117 10.21 -14.95 8.28
C PRO A 117 9.01 -15.64 8.92
N ASN A 118 8.67 -16.83 8.39
CA ASN A 118 7.52 -17.65 8.81
C ASN A 118 6.18 -16.94 8.64
N VAL A 119 6.08 -16.14 7.57
CA VAL A 119 4.84 -15.45 7.22
C VAL A 119 3.70 -16.44 6.95
N ALA A 120 2.54 -16.17 7.55
CA ALA A 120 1.33 -16.97 7.32
C ALA A 120 0.69 -16.70 5.96
N MET A 121 0.98 -15.54 5.35
CA MET A 121 0.44 -15.13 4.06
C MET A 121 1.10 -15.94 2.92
N PRO A 122 0.32 -16.61 2.06
CA PRO A 122 0.87 -17.22 0.85
C PRO A 122 1.34 -16.13 -0.14
N HIS A 123 2.19 -16.50 -1.10
CA HIS A 123 2.56 -15.56 -2.14
C HIS A 123 1.44 -15.39 -3.17
N VAL A 124 0.53 -14.42 -2.95
CA VAL A 124 -0.66 -14.21 -3.81
C VAL A 124 -0.33 -13.76 -5.24
N LEU A 125 0.87 -13.22 -5.47
CA LEU A 125 1.33 -12.76 -6.79
C LEU A 125 2.33 -13.73 -7.45
N TYR A 126 2.41 -14.99 -6.98
CA TYR A 126 3.42 -15.93 -7.46
C TYR A 126 3.37 -16.21 -8.96
N ARG A 127 2.19 -16.15 -9.58
CA ARG A 127 2.08 -16.35 -11.03
C ARG A 127 2.75 -15.23 -11.82
N TRP A 128 2.74 -14.01 -11.28
CA TRP A 128 3.40 -12.88 -11.91
C TRP A 128 4.91 -12.89 -11.69
N GLN A 129 5.36 -13.21 -10.47
CA GLN A 129 6.78 -13.25 -10.14
C GLN A 129 7.50 -14.48 -10.73
N GLY A 130 6.83 -15.63 -10.73
CA GLY A 130 7.49 -16.93 -10.87
C GLY A 130 7.85 -17.53 -9.51
N SER A 131 8.56 -18.65 -9.53
CA SER A 131 9.12 -19.26 -8.33
C SER A 131 10.62 -19.01 -8.26
N ARG A 132 11.11 -18.83 -7.04
CA ARG A 132 12.54 -18.72 -6.74
C ARG A 132 12.79 -19.20 -5.32
N GLU A 133 14.00 -19.66 -5.06
CA GLU A 133 14.43 -20.13 -3.74
C GLU A 133 15.43 -19.13 -3.15
N ALA A 134 15.51 -19.06 -1.82
CA ALA A 134 16.47 -18.20 -1.14
C ALA A 134 17.71 -19.01 -0.76
N HIS A 135 18.88 -18.58 -1.27
CA HIS A 135 20.17 -19.15 -0.90
C HIS A 135 20.77 -18.37 0.28
N PHE A 136 21.21 -19.09 1.29
CA PHE A 136 21.86 -18.54 2.47
C PHE A 136 23.27 -19.11 2.62
N GLU A 137 24.22 -18.26 2.95
CA GLU A 137 25.61 -18.63 3.17
C GLU A 137 26.02 -18.35 4.63
N ASP A 138 26.86 -19.22 5.17
CA ASP A 138 27.42 -19.06 6.51
C ASP A 138 28.64 -18.14 6.45
N HIS A 139 28.46 -16.91 6.95
CA HIS A 139 29.54 -15.95 7.11
C HIS A 139 29.64 -15.56 8.59
N ASP A 140 30.80 -15.84 9.20
CA ASP A 140 31.11 -15.51 10.60
C ASP A 140 30.08 -16.03 11.63
N GLY A 141 29.51 -17.21 11.38
CA GLY A 141 28.51 -17.83 12.26
C GLY A 141 27.10 -17.23 12.15
N ALA A 142 26.86 -16.36 11.17
CA ALA A 142 25.54 -15.87 10.80
C ALA A 142 25.12 -16.42 9.43
N HIS A 143 23.90 -16.98 9.35
CA HIS A 143 23.25 -17.33 8.09
C HIS A 143 22.85 -16.02 7.37
N GLN A 144 23.62 -15.62 6.37
CA GLN A 144 23.36 -14.41 5.59
C GLN A 144 22.69 -14.76 4.26
N PHE A 145 21.72 -13.95 3.85
CA PHE A 145 21.08 -14.09 2.55
C PHE A 145 22.09 -13.76 1.44
N ALA A 146 22.40 -14.74 0.59
CA ALA A 146 23.37 -14.60 -0.50
C ALA A 146 22.70 -14.21 -1.81
N GLY A 147 21.45 -14.63 -2.04
CA GLY A 147 20.71 -14.29 -3.25
C GLY A 147 19.50 -15.19 -3.49
N PHE A 148 18.75 -14.89 -4.55
CA PHE A 148 17.70 -15.76 -5.03
C PHE A 148 18.23 -16.66 -6.15
N GLU A 149 17.86 -17.94 -6.08
CA GLU A 149 18.00 -18.86 -7.20
C GLU A 149 16.66 -18.90 -7.96
N GLU A 150 16.69 -18.48 -9.23
CA GLU A 150 15.49 -18.42 -10.06
C GLU A 150 15.00 -19.83 -10.42
N GLY A 151 13.70 -20.06 -10.27
CA GLY A 151 13.02 -21.31 -10.62
C GLY A 151 12.16 -21.16 -11.87
N ALA A 152 10.89 -21.54 -11.77
CA ALA A 152 9.94 -21.42 -12.87
C ALA A 152 9.63 -19.94 -13.17
N PRO A 153 9.66 -19.52 -14.45
CA PRO A 153 9.40 -18.14 -14.81
C PRO A 153 7.96 -17.71 -14.52
N GLY A 154 7.78 -16.45 -14.16
CA GLY A 154 6.46 -15.82 -14.02
C GLY A 154 5.85 -15.37 -15.33
N GLU A 155 4.61 -14.90 -15.26
CA GLU A 155 3.88 -14.26 -16.36
C GLU A 155 4.45 -12.89 -16.72
N LEU A 156 5.14 -12.23 -15.79
CA LEU A 156 5.76 -10.91 -15.97
C LEU A 156 7.28 -11.02 -15.93
N SER A 157 7.96 -10.16 -16.68
CA SER A 157 9.40 -9.96 -16.47
C SER A 157 9.66 -9.32 -15.08
N PRO A 158 10.88 -9.45 -14.52
CA PRO A 158 11.21 -8.86 -13.23
C PRO A 158 10.92 -7.35 -13.15
N GLY A 159 11.18 -6.60 -14.23
CA GLY A 159 10.90 -5.17 -14.29
C GLY A 159 9.40 -4.83 -14.34
N GLU A 160 8.60 -5.64 -15.03
CA GLU A 160 7.14 -5.49 -15.08
C GLU A 160 6.51 -5.86 -13.74
N TYR A 161 7.01 -6.91 -13.08
CA TYR A 161 6.60 -7.27 -11.73
C TYR A 161 6.90 -6.14 -10.74
N ASP A 162 8.11 -5.59 -10.78
CA ASP A 162 8.50 -4.44 -9.96
C ASP A 162 7.61 -3.22 -10.21
N ALA A 163 7.21 -2.96 -11.45
CA ALA A 163 6.28 -1.89 -11.79
C ALA A 163 4.87 -2.16 -11.24
N ALA A 164 4.36 -3.39 -11.35
CA ALA A 164 3.05 -3.79 -10.84
C ALA A 164 2.98 -3.71 -9.30
N VAL A 165 4.02 -4.16 -8.60
CA VAL A 165 4.11 -4.05 -7.14
C VAL A 165 4.26 -2.58 -6.71
N ARG A 166 4.95 -1.76 -7.49
CA ARG A 166 5.01 -0.30 -7.26
C ARG A 166 3.63 0.33 -7.40
N ASP A 167 2.86 0.00 -8.44
CA ASP A 167 1.50 0.52 -8.64
C ASP A 167 0.58 0.11 -7.48
N LEU A 168 0.64 -1.15 -7.04
CA LEU A 168 -0.08 -1.61 -5.85
C LEU A 168 0.34 -0.85 -4.58
N THR A 169 1.64 -0.65 -4.38
CA THR A 169 2.16 0.13 -3.24
C THR A 169 1.70 1.58 -3.30
N ASN A 170 1.70 2.18 -4.49
CA ASN A 170 1.21 3.54 -4.71
C ASN A 170 -0.26 3.67 -4.32
N PHE A 171 -1.08 2.71 -4.73
CA PHE A 171 -2.48 2.62 -4.32
C PHE A 171 -2.64 2.42 -2.80
N MET A 172 -1.85 1.56 -2.16
CA MET A 172 -1.91 1.37 -0.69
C MET A 172 -1.49 2.63 0.08
N VAL A 173 -0.57 3.44 -0.45
CA VAL A 173 -0.24 4.76 0.12
C VAL A 173 -1.40 5.73 -0.03
N TYR A 174 -2.06 5.77 -1.19
CA TYR A 174 -3.29 6.53 -1.37
C TYR A 174 -4.37 6.07 -0.38
N LEU A 175 -4.60 4.76 -0.27
CA LEU A 175 -5.59 4.15 0.61
C LEU A 175 -5.43 4.62 2.07
N ALA A 176 -4.19 4.67 2.55
CA ALA A 176 -3.86 5.08 3.90
C ALA A 176 -3.86 6.60 4.13
N GLU A 177 -3.82 7.41 3.08
CA GLU A 177 -3.90 8.86 3.17
C GLU A 177 -4.55 9.53 1.94
N PRO A 178 -5.87 9.37 1.71
CA PRO A 178 -6.53 9.85 0.48
C PRO A 178 -6.48 11.38 0.36
N ALA A 179 -6.47 12.06 1.51
CA ALA A 179 -6.44 13.52 1.59
C ALA A 179 -5.03 14.12 1.38
N LYS A 180 -3.97 13.33 1.16
CA LYS A 180 -2.58 13.82 1.14
C LYS A 180 -2.36 14.95 0.12
N MET A 181 -2.88 14.77 -1.10
CA MET A 181 -2.75 15.76 -2.18
C MET A 181 -3.53 17.04 -1.88
N VAL A 182 -4.74 16.91 -1.32
CA VAL A 182 -5.56 18.05 -0.90
C VAL A 182 -4.89 18.81 0.25
N ARG A 183 -4.32 18.09 1.22
CA ARG A 183 -3.64 18.68 2.38
C ARG A 183 -2.46 19.54 1.96
N TYR A 184 -1.64 19.12 1.01
CA TYR A 184 -0.50 19.92 0.57
C TYR A 184 -0.92 21.19 -0.17
N LYS A 185 -1.96 21.11 -1.01
CA LYS A 185 -2.53 22.28 -1.67
C LYS A 185 -3.04 23.31 -0.65
N ILE A 186 -3.80 22.87 0.35
CA ILE A 186 -4.31 23.75 1.41
C ILE A 186 -3.15 24.29 2.27
N GLY A 187 -2.22 23.41 2.67
CA GLY A 187 -1.07 23.76 3.49
C GLY A 187 -0.22 24.87 2.87
N PHE A 188 0.01 24.83 1.57
CA PHE A 188 0.69 25.91 0.86
C PHE A 188 0.00 27.26 1.04
N TRP A 189 -1.33 27.32 0.80
CA TRP A 189 -2.10 28.56 0.97
C TRP A 189 -2.14 29.04 2.42
N VAL A 190 -2.23 28.13 3.38
CA VAL A 190 -2.14 28.46 4.81
C VAL A 190 -0.78 29.06 5.16
N MET A 191 0.31 28.50 4.65
CA MET A 191 1.66 29.04 4.89
C MET A 191 1.85 30.42 4.28
N VAL A 192 1.32 30.67 3.06
CA VAL A 192 1.34 31.99 2.44
C VAL A 192 0.55 33.00 3.27
N PHE A 193 -0.67 32.64 3.70
CA PHE A 193 -1.50 33.48 4.55
C PHE A 193 -0.81 33.81 5.88
N MET A 194 -0.22 32.81 6.54
CA MET A 194 0.55 32.99 7.78
C MET A 194 1.76 33.90 7.58
N GLY A 195 2.47 33.80 6.45
CA GLY A 195 3.56 34.71 6.11
C GLY A 195 3.09 36.16 6.00
N ILE A 196 2.00 36.41 5.27
CA ILE A 196 1.41 37.75 5.13
C ILE A 196 0.94 38.27 6.49
N LEU A 197 0.20 37.46 7.25
CA LEU A 197 -0.28 37.85 8.57
C LEU A 197 0.88 38.18 9.52
N THR A 198 1.98 37.42 9.46
CA THR A 198 3.18 37.68 10.27
C THR A 198 3.79 39.03 9.91
N LEU A 199 3.86 39.40 8.63
CA LEU A 199 4.35 40.73 8.21
C LEU A 199 3.46 41.86 8.73
N LEU A 200 2.14 41.69 8.63
CA LEU A 200 1.16 42.67 9.14
C LEU A 200 1.23 42.80 10.67
N ALA A 201 1.29 41.66 11.39
CA ALA A 201 1.43 41.63 12.83
C ALA A 201 2.77 42.23 13.29
N TYR A 202 3.86 42.01 12.55
CA TYR A 202 5.15 42.62 12.82
C TYR A 202 5.12 44.14 12.60
N ALA A 203 4.50 44.61 11.51
CA ALA A 203 4.30 46.04 11.28
C ALA A 203 3.46 46.68 12.39
N LEU A 204 2.38 46.01 12.82
CA LEU A 204 1.54 46.45 13.93
C LEU A 204 2.33 46.51 15.25
N LYS A 205 3.09 45.46 15.58
CA LYS A 205 3.99 45.44 16.75
C LYS A 205 4.96 46.62 16.71
N ARG A 206 5.61 46.84 15.56
CA ARG A 206 6.59 47.93 15.40
C ARG A 206 5.96 49.31 15.65
N GLU A 207 4.72 49.53 15.22
CA GLU A 207 4.00 50.77 15.49
C GLU A 207 3.61 50.91 16.97
N TYR A 208 3.05 49.86 17.59
CA TYR A 208 2.66 49.89 19.01
C TYR A 208 3.85 50.11 19.97
N TRP A 209 5.01 49.58 19.62
CA TRP A 209 6.22 49.68 20.44
C TRP A 209 7.11 50.87 20.07
N ARG A 210 6.66 51.73 19.13
CA ARG A 210 7.46 52.88 18.70
C ARG A 210 7.77 53.85 19.85
N ASP A 211 6.82 54.00 20.77
CA ASP A 211 6.92 54.96 21.88
C ASP A 211 7.41 54.30 23.18
N VAL A 212 7.70 53.00 23.15
CA VAL A 212 8.25 52.21 24.27
C VAL A 212 9.66 51.76 23.87
N HIS A 213 10.64 52.60 24.17
CA HIS A 213 12.07 52.25 24.06
C HIS A 213 12.54 51.56 25.34
#